data_AF-A0A7C1L0M3-F1
#
_entry.id   AF-A0A7C1L0M3-F1
#
_cell.length_a   1.000
_cell.length_b   1.000
_cell.length_c   1.000
_cell.angle_alpha   90.00
_cell.angle_beta   90.00
_cell.angle_gamma   90.00
#
_symmetry.space_group_name_H-M   'P 1'
#
loop_
_entity.id
_entity.type
_entity.pdbx_description
1 polymer ?
#
loop_
_entity_poly.entity_id
_entity_poly.type
_entity_poly.pdbx_seq_one_letter_code
_entity_poly.pdbx_strand_id
1 'polypeptide(L)'
;MSKSIVGIPVLSEPFPNVPDMWTCPKTGIIVPKKPVANILWREKLLRKAENDIGLQKEMLQASKESALFWINAFVWTYHGKDIDPITFK
;
A
#
# COMPACT_ATOMS: atom_id res chain seq x y z
N MET A 1 -16.66 -38.27 21.24
CA MET A 1 -15.75 -37.93 20.13
C MET A 1 -16.24 -36.64 19.47
N SER A 2 -15.72 -35.48 19.87
CA SER A 2 -16.06 -34.19 19.25
C SER A 2 -15.09 -33.89 18.11
N LYS A 3 -15.63 -33.68 16.91
CA LYS A 3 -14.85 -33.35 15.71
C LYS A 3 -14.21 -31.97 15.87
N SER A 4 -12.89 -31.92 15.78
CA SER A 4 -12.10 -30.69 15.79
C SER A 4 -12.43 -29.87 14.55
N ILE A 5 -12.76 -28.60 14.75
CA ILE A 5 -13.02 -27.63 13.69
C ILE A 5 -11.66 -27.20 13.11
N VAL A 6 -11.60 -27.12 11.79
CA VAL A 6 -10.43 -26.81 10.95
C VAL A 6 -9.54 -25.71 11.54
N GLY A 7 -8.23 -25.99 11.58
CA GLY A 7 -7.20 -25.25 12.31
C GLY A 7 -7.13 -23.76 12.02
N ILE A 8 -7.57 -22.97 12.99
CA ILE A 8 -7.18 -21.56 13.10
C ILE A 8 -5.71 -21.57 13.51
N PRO A 9 -4.78 -21.00 12.71
CA PRO A 9 -3.39 -20.90 13.12
C PRO A 9 -3.31 -20.07 14.40
N VAL A 10 -2.79 -20.69 15.46
CA VAL A 10 -2.50 -20.01 16.72
C VAL A 10 -1.31 -19.10 16.45
N LEU A 11 -1.54 -17.79 16.43
CA LEU A 11 -0.48 -16.80 16.32
C LEU A 11 0.37 -16.85 17.59
N SER A 12 1.69 -16.81 17.46
CA SER A 12 2.58 -16.63 18.60
C SER A 12 2.39 -15.23 19.18
N GLU A 13 1.85 -15.15 20.40
CA GLU A 13 1.78 -13.91 21.17
C GLU A 13 3.09 -13.67 21.95
N PRO A 14 3.46 -12.41 22.26
CA PRO A 14 2.78 -11.17 21.91
C PRO A 14 3.02 -10.76 20.45
N PHE A 15 2.04 -10.07 19.86
CA PHE A 15 2.18 -9.45 18.53
C PHE A 15 3.52 -8.71 18.44
N PRO A 16 4.35 -8.98 17.42
CA PRO A 16 5.66 -8.34 17.34
C PRO A 16 5.49 -6.82 17.33
N ASN A 17 6.32 -6.12 18.12
CA ASN A 17 6.46 -4.68 18.03
C ASN A 17 7.07 -4.33 16.68
N VAL A 18 6.21 -4.25 15.66
CA VAL A 18 6.63 -4.01 14.29
C VAL A 18 7.01 -2.54 14.13
N PRO A 19 8.13 -2.22 13.45
CA PRO A 19 8.51 -0.84 13.17
C PRO A 19 7.38 -0.09 12.48
N ASP A 20 7.17 1.19 12.84
CA ASP A 20 6.16 2.07 12.26
C ASP A 20 6.37 2.32 10.76
N MET A 21 7.58 2.06 10.26
CA MET A 21 7.96 2.18 8.86
C MET A 21 8.14 0.80 8.24
N TRP A 22 7.65 0.64 7.01
CA TRP A 22 8.05 -0.43 6.11
C TRP A 22 9.14 0.09 5.18
N THR A 23 10.21 -0.67 5.01
CA THR A 23 11.23 -0.39 3.99
C THR A 23 11.15 -1.47 2.93
N CYS A 24 10.98 -1.07 1.68
CA CYS A 24 11.00 -1.99 0.56
C CYS A 24 12.41 -2.59 0.43
N PRO A 25 12.58 -3.92 0.52
CA PRO A 25 13.91 -4.54 0.48
C PRO A 25 14.60 -4.44 -0.89
N LYS A 26 13.84 -4.18 -1.96
CA LYS A 26 14.37 -4.06 -3.33
C LYS A 26 14.74 -2.63 -3.70
N THR A 27 13.90 -1.67 -3.32
CA THR A 27 14.02 -0.27 -3.78
C THR A 27 14.49 0.68 -2.69
N GLY A 28 14.56 0.23 -1.43
CA GLY A 28 14.89 1.08 -0.28
C GLY A 28 13.79 2.09 0.10
N ILE A 29 12.66 2.12 -0.63
CA ILE A 29 11.57 3.06 -0.36
C ILE A 29 11.00 2.82 1.05
N ILE A 30 10.87 3.90 1.81
CA ILE A 30 10.34 3.87 3.16
C ILE A 30 8.90 4.40 3.17
N VAL A 31 7.98 3.60 3.69
CA VAL A 31 6.55 3.89 3.75
C VAL A 31 6.06 3.78 5.20
N PRO A 32 5.37 4.78 5.75
CA PRO A 32 4.77 4.67 7.07
C PRO A 32 3.58 3.69 7.06
N LYS A 33 3.46 2.86 8.11
CA LYS A 33 2.37 1.87 8.27
C LYS A 33 1.14 2.46 8.94
N LYS A 34 1.31 3.48 9.78
CA LYS A 34 0.18 4.15 10.46
C LYS A 34 -0.74 4.81 9.43
N PRO A 35 -2.07 4.56 9.47
CA PRO A 35 -2.98 4.99 8.40
C PRO A 35 -2.91 6.48 8.07
N VAL A 36 -2.96 7.36 9.08
CA VAL A 36 -2.90 8.82 8.88
C VAL A 36 -1.57 9.26 8.29
N ALA A 37 -0.45 8.74 8.82
CA ALA A 37 0.89 9.04 8.31
C ALA A 37 1.06 8.55 6.86
N ASN A 38 0.47 7.39 6.52
CA ASN A 38 0.46 6.84 5.18
C ASN A 38 -0.33 7.70 4.19
N ILE A 39 -1.52 8.17 4.57
CA ILE A 39 -2.32 9.07 3.74
C ILE A 39 -1.55 10.36 3.43
N LEU A 40 -0.98 11.00 4.45
CA LEU A 40 -0.19 12.23 4.26
C LEU A 40 1.08 12.00 3.44
N TRP A 41 1.73 10.85 3.62
CA TRP A 41 2.88 10.46 2.80
C TRP A 41 2.50 10.27 1.34
N ARG A 42 1.37 9.58 1.05
CA ARG A 42 0.86 9.39 -0.31
C ARG A 42 0.50 10.71 -0.97
N GLU A 43 -0.23 11.56 -0.28
CA GLU A 43 -0.61 12.88 -0.78
C GLU A 43 0.64 13.68 -1.20
N LYS A 44 1.64 13.76 -0.32
CA LYS A 44 2.90 14.47 -0.61
C LYS A 44 3.64 13.87 -1.80
N LEU A 45 3.72 12.54 -1.88
CA LEU A 45 4.37 11.85 -2.98
C LEU A 45 3.68 12.15 -4.32
N LEU A 46 2.35 12.02 -4.36
CA LEU A 46 1.57 12.22 -5.58
C LEU A 46 1.57 13.69 -6.03
N ARG A 47 1.46 14.65 -5.11
CA ARG A 47 1.57 16.09 -5.42
C ARG A 47 2.94 16.45 -6.01
N LYS A 48 4.02 15.84 -5.52
CA LYS A 48 5.36 16.04 -6.10
C LYS A 48 5.45 15.44 -7.50
N ALA A 49 4.90 14.24 -7.69
CA ALA A 49 4.93 13.54 -8.96
C ALA A 49 4.12 14.24 -10.06
N GLU A 50 3.06 15.00 -9.72
CA GLU A 50 2.18 15.67 -10.68
C GLU A 50 2.92 16.50 -11.73
N ASN A 51 3.99 17.18 -11.34
CA ASN A 51 4.76 18.07 -12.22
C ASN A 51 6.21 17.60 -12.46
N ASP A 52 6.56 16.38 -12.05
CA ASP A 52 7.93 15.86 -12.14
C ASP A 52 7.98 14.54 -12.94
N ILE A 53 8.34 14.66 -14.23
CA ILE A 53 8.46 13.52 -15.16
C ILE A 53 9.56 12.55 -14.71
N GLY A 54 10.63 13.04 -14.08
CA GLY A 54 11.72 12.20 -13.57
C GLY A 54 11.20 11.31 -12.45
N LEU A 55 10.56 11.91 -11.45
CA LEU A 55 9.93 11.20 -10.34
C LEU A 55 8.84 10.22 -10.81
N GLN A 56 8.01 10.59 -11.79
CA GLN A 56 7.04 9.67 -12.38
C GLN A 56 7.69 8.41 -12.94
N LYS A 57 8.82 8.55 -13.66
CA LYS A 57 9.58 7.41 -14.21
C LYS A 57 10.19 6.54 -13.11
N GLU A 58 10.76 7.15 -12.08
CA GLU A 58 11.31 6.44 -10.92
C GLU A 58 10.21 5.67 -10.17
N MET A 59 9.05 6.29 -9.95
CA MET A 59 7.90 5.65 -9.31
C MET A 59 7.34 4.49 -10.14
N LEU A 60 7.32 4.62 -11.47
CA LEU A 60 6.94 3.51 -12.36
C LEU A 60 7.94 2.36 -12.26
N GLN A 61 9.25 2.64 -12.26
CA GLN A 61 10.27 1.61 -12.10
C GLN A 61 10.18 0.93 -10.72
N ALA A 62 10.00 1.72 -9.66
CA ALA A 62 9.80 1.20 -8.31
C ALA A 62 8.55 0.31 -8.19
N SER A 63 7.49 0.65 -8.92
CA SER A 63 6.25 -0.13 -8.98
C SER A 63 6.45 -1.49 -9.67
N LYS A 64 7.31 -1.56 -10.70
CA LYS A 64 7.69 -2.82 -11.36
C LYS A 64 8.46 -3.73 -10.41
N GLU A 65 9.35 -3.16 -9.60
CA GLU A 65 10.17 -3.92 -8.65
C GLU A 65 9.40 -4.34 -7.40
N SER A 66 8.44 -3.51 -6.96
CA SER A 66 7.74 -3.65 -5.69
C SER A 66 6.23 -3.49 -5.84
N ALA A 67 5.55 -4.63 -5.98
CA ALA A 67 4.09 -4.67 -5.99
C ALA A 67 3.47 -4.07 -4.72
N LEU A 68 4.10 -4.25 -3.55
CA LEU A 68 3.63 -3.65 -2.29
C LEU A 68 3.70 -2.12 -2.32
N PHE A 69 4.74 -1.55 -2.90
CA PHE A 69 4.81 -0.10 -3.10
C PHE A 69 3.69 0.37 -4.04
N TRP A 70 3.49 -0.32 -5.16
CA TRP A 70 2.44 0.01 -6.11
C TRP A 70 1.04 -0.02 -5.47
N ILE A 71 0.70 -1.12 -4.77
CA ILE A 71 -0.58 -1.27 -4.06
C ILE A 71 -0.75 -0.12 -3.07
N ASN A 72 0.26 0.12 -2.23
CA ASN A 72 0.18 1.16 -1.21
C ASN A 72 -0.04 2.54 -1.84
N ALA A 73 0.78 2.92 -2.83
CA ALA A 73 0.76 4.24 -3.42
C ALA A 73 -0.49 4.51 -4.29
N PHE A 74 -0.96 3.52 -5.05
CA PHE A 74 -1.90 3.76 -6.16
C PHE A 74 -3.21 2.98 -6.13
N VAL A 75 -3.35 1.89 -5.35
CA VAL A 75 -4.59 1.07 -5.43
C VAL A 75 -5.84 1.88 -5.06
N TRP A 76 -5.69 2.84 -4.14
CA TRP A 76 -6.75 3.71 -3.67
C TRP A 76 -7.08 4.85 -4.63
N THR A 77 -6.19 5.13 -5.59
CA THR A 77 -6.41 6.11 -6.67
C THR A 77 -6.78 5.42 -7.98
N TYR A 78 -6.82 4.09 -8.01
CA TYR A 78 -7.16 3.34 -9.20
C TYR A 78 -8.68 3.21 -9.31
N HIS A 79 -9.26 4.08 -10.13
CA HIS A 79 -10.68 4.04 -10.47
C HIS A 79 -10.91 3.10 -11.65
N GLY A 80 -10.89 1.80 -11.40
CA GLY A 80 -11.15 0.78 -12.44
C GLY A 80 -12.58 0.80 -12.99
N LYS A 81 -13.51 1.40 -12.23
CA LYS A 81 -14.87 1.78 -12.61
C LYS A 81 -15.21 3.03 -11.82
N ASP A 82 -15.07 4.21 -12.40
CA ASP A 82 -15.76 5.38 -11.87
C ASP A 82 -17.24 5.12 -12.06
N ILE A 83 -17.94 4.86 -10.95
CA ILE A 83 -19.39 4.79 -10.96
C ILE A 83 -19.87 6.18 -11.36
N ASP A 84 -20.45 6.29 -12.55
CA ASP A 84 -21.06 7.54 -12.98
C ASP A 84 -22.18 7.88 -11.97
N PRO A 85 -22.12 9.04 -11.27
CA PRO A 85 -23.08 9.37 -10.21
C PRO A 85 -24.49 9.60 -10.73
N ILE A 86 -24.68 9.73 -12.06
CA ILE A 86 -25.98 9.84 -12.70
C ILE A 86 -26.53 8.45 -13.03
N THR A 87 -25.68 7.54 -13.53
CA THR A 87 -26.13 6.23 -14.01
C THR A 87 -25.91 5.08 -13.02
N PHE A 88 -25.13 5.30 -11.97
CA PHE A 88 -24.73 4.34 -10.93
C PHE A 88 -24.23 2.98 -11.48
N LYS A 89 -23.57 3.00 -12.64
CA LYS A 89 -23.08 1.81 -13.36
C LYS A 89 -21.57 1.71 -13.40
#